data_AF-A0A832CN18-F1
#
_entry.id   AF-A0A832CN18-F1
#
_cell.length_a   1.000
_cell.length_b   1.000
_cell.length_c   1.000
_cell.angle_alpha   90.00
_cell.angle_beta   90.00
_cell.angle_gamma   90.00
#
_symmetry.space_group_name_H-M   'P 1'
#
loop_
_entity.id
_entity.type
_entity.pdbx_description
1 polymer ?
#
loop_
_entity_poly.entity_id
_entity_poly.type
_entity_poly.pdbx_seq_one_letter_code
_entity_poly.pdbx_strand_id
1 'polypeptide(L)'
;MINIKLKSFFKFILLVSTLLVSSAKTCTAQLSKKIEIPQKTYYIVGTEHEAAQFVSLPFYKSNSLIYLQDFDKEKNEIIFQKSDAVVVFPEKKKKWERWNGYVSYPYVRVLPNSIFYPYIIWKENKSLNKFLSGKPRLELDLIYSAKRLVELEKIPKENNEEQIRQIINRHIFFLDKLLEDLSAEKDISLDNFLECAPRIELYILDFQQKLERLNLPKVFSSDIILAQLSYERILNFLKLQKNSFLNSDYVFSAPSDGEYYLLIKNEKIGLDFKEDPYKKITINNNKNIELTDLRNGWFISNLIKTDNKNIFVSFSLPEKRNLIKDKKHTKERGKETMDENSLKKITYPGENKIELGLDNYDPNFFYTIKFYYKNVLGNGIQISLIGQNVRDGKEKILLKKDLDLSYSWKEYSLNLAPTYENQSIKIEIKSVDSDQKSINLVDGLSAVLDWEPTFLLINSDNNILSAENPDGYTFYDKEIEYEQLDNFEGKVTIKNFPTEDFFLVFNEPFNKNFLLYLNFKCENNDLWCRLFKTWRLKPLPEKFHFRANGFLNGWIIKREMLFDGKLTIELKYQKLYYLSIISIIAMFFLIIMFALHKKIINPFNHKISFKKLKSMF
;
A
#
# COMPACT_ATOMS: atom_id res chain seq x y z
N MET A 1 14.58 54.85 -27.00
CA MET A 1 13.40 54.52 -26.16
C MET A 1 12.70 53.19 -26.53
N ILE A 2 12.57 52.80 -27.81
CA ILE A 2 11.80 51.61 -28.23
C ILE A 2 12.34 50.28 -27.65
N ASN A 3 13.67 50.07 -27.63
CA ASN A 3 14.30 48.84 -27.10
C ASN A 3 13.96 48.51 -25.63
N ILE A 4 13.74 49.52 -24.78
CA ILE A 4 13.41 49.31 -23.36
C ILE A 4 11.99 48.75 -23.22
N LYS A 5 11.03 49.29 -23.99
CA LYS A 5 9.65 48.75 -24.02
C LYS A 5 9.61 47.33 -24.61
N LEU A 6 10.47 47.01 -25.59
CA LEU A 6 10.56 45.64 -26.13
C LEU A 6 11.09 44.64 -25.09
N LYS A 7 12.17 44.98 -24.35
CA LYS A 7 12.70 44.12 -23.28
C LYS A 7 11.69 43.88 -22.15
N SER A 8 10.94 44.90 -21.71
CA SER A 8 9.86 44.69 -20.72
C SER A 8 8.72 43.84 -21.26
N PHE A 9 8.37 43.98 -22.54
CA PHE A 9 7.33 43.15 -23.16
C PHE A 9 7.75 41.67 -23.28
N PHE A 10 8.99 41.39 -23.68
CA PHE A 10 9.52 40.01 -23.67
C PHE A 10 9.61 39.42 -22.26
N LYS A 11 10.00 40.21 -21.24
CA LYS A 11 9.94 39.77 -19.84
C LYS A 11 8.52 39.46 -19.40
N PHE A 12 7.53 40.27 -19.81
CA PHE A 12 6.12 40.02 -19.52
C PHE A 12 5.60 38.75 -20.19
N ILE A 13 5.94 38.50 -21.46
CA ILE A 13 5.58 37.25 -22.14
C ILE A 13 6.23 36.04 -21.46
N LEU A 14 7.51 36.12 -21.11
CA LEU A 14 8.21 35.04 -20.40
C LEU A 14 7.59 34.79 -19.01
N LEU A 15 7.17 35.85 -18.31
CA LEU A 15 6.46 35.75 -17.03
C LEU A 15 5.07 35.12 -17.20
N VAL A 16 4.30 35.52 -18.22
CA VAL A 16 2.97 34.95 -18.49
C VAL A 16 3.07 33.50 -18.95
N SER A 17 4.07 33.12 -19.77
CA SER A 17 4.27 31.74 -20.18
C SER A 17 4.76 30.85 -19.02
N THR A 18 5.65 31.36 -18.16
CA THR A 18 6.04 30.64 -16.93
C THR A 18 4.90 30.57 -15.91
N LEU A 19 4.05 31.59 -15.80
CA LEU A 19 2.82 31.55 -14.99
C LEU A 19 1.79 30.57 -15.57
N LEU A 20 1.62 30.47 -16.88
CA LEU A 20 0.72 29.51 -17.52
C LEU A 20 1.25 28.07 -17.39
N VAL A 21 2.55 27.85 -17.56
CA VAL A 21 3.18 26.53 -17.31
C VAL A 21 3.16 26.17 -15.83
N SER A 22 3.36 27.13 -14.93
CA SER A 22 3.24 26.93 -13.48
C SER A 22 1.79 26.67 -13.06
N SER A 23 0.83 27.39 -13.65
CA SER A 23 -0.62 27.21 -13.47
C SER A 23 -1.07 25.85 -13.99
N ALA A 24 -0.63 25.44 -15.18
CA ALA A 24 -0.87 24.08 -15.68
C ALA A 24 -0.28 23.03 -14.73
N LYS A 25 0.98 23.22 -14.28
CA LYS A 25 1.63 22.34 -13.30
C LYS A 25 0.93 22.32 -11.93
N THR A 26 0.37 23.44 -11.45
CA THR A 26 -0.35 23.51 -10.17
C THR A 26 -1.78 23.02 -10.28
N CYS A 27 -2.42 23.15 -11.44
CA CYS A 27 -3.71 22.53 -11.73
C CYS A 27 -3.57 21.00 -11.84
N THR A 28 -2.52 20.51 -12.52
CA THR A 28 -2.16 19.08 -12.47
C THR A 28 -1.71 18.64 -11.08
N ALA A 29 -1.06 19.49 -10.27
CA ALA A 29 -0.68 19.13 -8.90
C ALA A 29 -1.85 19.20 -7.90
N GLN A 30 -2.90 20.00 -8.19
CA GLN A 30 -4.16 19.97 -7.45
C GLN A 30 -5.03 18.77 -7.86
N LEU A 31 -4.96 18.32 -9.11
CA LEU A 31 -5.50 17.03 -9.56
C LEU A 31 -4.66 15.83 -9.08
N SER A 32 -3.37 16.01 -8.80
CA SER A 32 -2.49 15.02 -8.16
C SER A 32 -2.46 15.13 -6.63
N LYS A 33 -3.41 15.85 -6.01
CA LYS A 33 -3.71 15.59 -4.60
C LYS A 33 -4.15 14.13 -4.51
N LYS A 34 -3.49 13.35 -3.64
CA LYS A 34 -3.83 11.96 -3.34
C LYS A 34 -5.36 11.76 -3.32
N ILE A 35 -5.89 11.20 -4.41
CA ILE A 35 -7.21 10.59 -4.39
C ILE A 35 -6.97 9.24 -3.74
N GLU A 36 -7.25 9.15 -2.44
CA GLU A 36 -7.28 7.87 -1.74
C GLU A 36 -8.50 7.10 -2.27
N ILE A 37 -8.23 6.27 -3.28
CA ILE A 37 -9.22 5.35 -3.85
C ILE A 37 -9.71 4.44 -2.72
N PRO A 38 -11.04 4.36 -2.47
CA PRO A 38 -11.57 3.56 -1.38
C PRO A 38 -11.22 2.09 -1.54
N GLN A 39 -10.52 1.52 -0.57
CA GLN A 39 -10.22 0.10 -0.52
C GLN A 39 -11.46 -0.70 -0.05
N LYS A 40 -12.50 -0.87 -0.89
CA LYS A 40 -13.25 -2.15 -0.97
C LYS A 40 -14.28 -2.30 -2.10
N THR A 41 -14.33 -3.54 -2.59
CA THR A 41 -15.45 -4.34 -3.14
C THR A 41 -16.64 -3.64 -3.82
N TYR A 42 -16.77 -3.81 -5.14
CA TYR A 42 -17.99 -3.51 -5.90
C TYR A 42 -18.22 -4.49 -7.07
N TYR A 43 -19.50 -4.68 -7.40
CA TYR A 43 -20.09 -5.68 -8.30
C TYR A 43 -19.91 -5.33 -9.81
N ILE A 44 -20.03 -6.33 -10.70
CA ILE A 44 -19.97 -6.24 -12.18
C ILE A 44 -21.15 -7.04 -12.79
N VAL A 45 -21.19 -7.26 -14.11
CA VAL A 45 -22.21 -8.05 -14.88
C VAL A 45 -21.47 -8.87 -15.97
N GLY A 46 -21.78 -10.17 -16.17
CA GLY A 46 -21.02 -11.07 -17.08
C GLY A 46 -20.90 -12.56 -16.67
N THR A 47 -20.29 -13.40 -17.52
CA THR A 47 -20.27 -14.89 -17.42
C THR A 47 -19.14 -15.51 -16.59
N GLU A 48 -19.31 -16.79 -16.29
CA GLU A 48 -18.30 -17.73 -15.81
C GLU A 48 -17.00 -17.68 -16.60
N HIS A 49 -17.10 -17.98 -17.90
CA HIS A 49 -15.94 -18.15 -18.79
C HIS A 49 -15.17 -16.84 -18.96
N GLU A 50 -15.90 -15.72 -18.95
CA GLU A 50 -15.39 -14.35 -19.01
C GLU A 50 -14.63 -13.95 -17.73
N ALA A 51 -14.98 -14.52 -16.57
CA ALA A 51 -14.29 -14.29 -15.29
C ALA A 51 -12.90 -14.96 -15.22
N ALA A 52 -12.68 -16.05 -15.95
CA ALA A 52 -11.39 -16.76 -15.99
C ALA A 52 -10.32 -16.05 -16.84
N GLN A 53 -10.72 -15.09 -17.69
CA GLN A 53 -9.86 -14.58 -18.75
C GLN A 53 -9.07 -13.30 -18.39
N PHE A 54 -9.39 -12.64 -17.27
CA PHE A 54 -8.79 -11.36 -16.87
C PHE A 54 -7.25 -11.35 -16.92
N VAL A 55 -6.71 -10.19 -17.28
CA VAL A 55 -5.27 -9.92 -17.33
C VAL A 55 -5.01 -8.66 -16.50
N SER A 56 -4.31 -8.79 -15.37
CA SER A 56 -4.12 -7.70 -14.40
C SER A 56 -2.92 -6.80 -14.72
N LEU A 57 -3.14 -5.48 -14.77
CA LEU A 57 -2.06 -4.48 -14.87
C LEU A 57 -1.12 -4.52 -13.63
N PRO A 58 0.18 -4.20 -13.76
CA PRO A 58 1.19 -4.43 -12.71
C PRO A 58 1.10 -3.51 -11.47
N PHE A 59 0.00 -2.78 -11.29
CA PHE A 59 -0.27 -1.93 -10.12
C PHE A 59 -1.34 -2.51 -9.17
N TYR A 60 -1.95 -3.65 -9.52
CA TYR A 60 -2.87 -4.34 -8.63
C TYR A 60 -2.09 -5.05 -7.51
N LYS A 61 -2.31 -4.63 -6.26
CA LYS A 61 -1.99 -5.49 -5.11
C LYS A 61 -3.00 -6.64 -5.04
N SER A 62 -2.53 -7.77 -4.52
CA SER A 62 -3.13 -9.12 -4.48
C SER A 62 -4.45 -9.28 -3.71
N ASN A 63 -5.36 -8.31 -3.72
CA ASN A 63 -6.63 -8.33 -2.95
C ASN A 63 -7.86 -7.90 -3.78
N SER A 64 -7.87 -8.16 -5.09
CA SER A 64 -8.99 -7.79 -5.98
C SER A 64 -9.79 -9.02 -6.42
N LEU A 65 -10.96 -9.23 -5.81
CA LEU A 65 -11.95 -10.18 -6.30
C LEU A 65 -12.95 -9.50 -7.25
N ILE A 66 -13.35 -10.23 -8.29
CA ILE A 66 -14.13 -9.80 -9.44
C ILE A 66 -15.46 -10.56 -9.37
N TYR A 67 -16.61 -9.91 -9.58
CA TYR A 67 -17.90 -10.62 -9.46
C TYR A 67 -19.01 -10.19 -10.40
N LEU A 68 -19.77 -11.20 -10.81
CA LEU A 68 -20.84 -11.15 -11.79
C LEU A 68 -22.09 -10.38 -11.30
N GLN A 69 -23.20 -10.52 -12.04
CA GLN A 69 -24.38 -9.63 -12.08
C GLN A 69 -25.07 -9.86 -13.44
N ASP A 70 -26.30 -9.35 -13.65
CA ASP A 70 -27.13 -9.69 -14.82
C ASP A 70 -27.59 -8.50 -15.66
N PHE A 71 -27.90 -8.81 -16.92
CA PHE A 71 -28.41 -7.90 -17.94
C PHE A 71 -29.50 -8.70 -18.73
N ASP A 72 -30.79 -8.37 -18.58
CA ASP A 72 -32.00 -9.13 -19.00
C ASP A 72 -32.49 -8.89 -20.46
N LYS A 73 -32.49 -9.96 -21.27
CA LYS A 73 -32.40 -9.89 -22.75
C LYS A 73 -33.66 -9.40 -23.48
N GLU A 74 -34.82 -9.25 -22.81
CA GLU A 74 -35.96 -8.54 -23.42
C GLU A 74 -35.68 -7.04 -23.65
N LYS A 75 -34.59 -6.49 -23.07
CA LYS A 75 -34.16 -5.09 -23.20
C LYS A 75 -32.78 -4.88 -23.81
N ASN A 76 -32.39 -5.70 -24.79
CA ASN A 76 -31.08 -5.58 -25.46
C ASN A 76 -29.89 -5.88 -24.52
N GLU A 77 -30.10 -6.77 -23.56
CA GLU A 77 -29.13 -7.08 -22.50
C GLU A 77 -28.59 -8.52 -22.59
N ILE A 78 -27.41 -8.80 -22.01
CA ILE A 78 -26.73 -10.10 -22.07
C ILE A 78 -26.79 -10.83 -20.71
N ILE A 79 -27.66 -11.85 -20.62
CA ILE A 79 -27.75 -12.76 -19.47
C ILE A 79 -26.59 -13.76 -19.53
N PHE A 80 -25.97 -14.03 -18.38
CA PHE A 80 -24.72 -14.77 -18.30
C PHE A 80 -24.62 -15.60 -17.00
N GLN A 81 -24.26 -16.88 -17.13
CA GLN A 81 -24.25 -17.86 -16.02
C GLN A 81 -22.92 -17.82 -15.22
N LYS A 82 -22.97 -18.20 -13.94
CA LYS A 82 -22.04 -17.87 -12.82
C LYS A 82 -20.68 -18.59 -12.78
N SER A 83 -19.57 -17.89 -12.45
CA SER A 83 -18.24 -18.49 -12.19
C SER A 83 -18.11 -19.15 -10.81
N ASP A 84 -17.52 -20.35 -10.77
CA ASP A 84 -17.43 -21.20 -9.58
C ASP A 84 -16.01 -21.41 -8.98
N ALA A 85 -14.98 -20.66 -9.39
CA ALA A 85 -13.64 -20.70 -8.78
C ALA A 85 -13.19 -19.33 -8.24
N VAL A 86 -12.67 -19.28 -7.00
CA VAL A 86 -12.40 -18.01 -6.29
C VAL A 86 -10.96 -17.95 -5.75
N VAL A 87 -10.15 -17.05 -6.32
CA VAL A 87 -8.80 -16.76 -5.82
C VAL A 87 -8.89 -15.99 -4.50
N VAL A 88 -8.93 -16.71 -3.39
CA VAL A 88 -8.92 -16.13 -2.04
C VAL A 88 -7.49 -16.00 -1.54
N PHE A 89 -6.82 -14.92 -1.93
CA PHE A 89 -5.62 -14.48 -1.22
C PHE A 89 -5.93 -14.34 0.27
N PRO A 90 -4.96 -14.56 1.17
CA PRO A 90 -5.15 -14.31 2.58
C PRO A 90 -5.39 -12.82 2.83
N GLU A 91 -6.65 -12.39 2.88
CA GLU A 91 -6.97 -11.19 3.63
C GLU A 91 -6.47 -11.40 5.06
N LYS A 92 -5.49 -10.59 5.48
CA LYS A 92 -5.45 -10.14 6.87
C LYS A 92 -6.79 -9.49 7.15
N LYS A 93 -7.75 -10.29 7.62
CA LYS A 93 -9.20 -10.07 7.50
C LYS A 93 -9.57 -8.60 7.68
N LYS A 94 -9.76 -7.89 6.56
CA LYS A 94 -10.12 -6.47 6.63
C LYS A 94 -11.64 -6.32 6.72
N LYS A 95 -12.25 -6.93 7.76
CA LYS A 95 -13.66 -6.66 8.14
C LYS A 95 -13.90 -5.15 8.37
N TRP A 96 -12.83 -4.39 8.61
CA TRP A 96 -12.74 -2.93 8.73
C TRP A 96 -13.28 -2.13 7.58
N GLU A 97 -13.21 -2.58 6.34
CA GLU A 97 -13.36 -1.67 5.19
C GLU A 97 -14.82 -1.33 4.85
N ARG A 98 -15.77 -1.66 5.75
CA ARG A 98 -17.08 -0.96 5.86
C ARG A 98 -17.01 0.32 6.71
N TRP A 99 -15.91 0.56 7.40
CA TRP A 99 -15.56 1.82 8.04
C TRP A 99 -14.75 2.66 7.05
N ASN A 100 -15.18 3.89 6.80
CA ASN A 100 -14.59 4.79 5.80
C ASN A 100 -13.17 5.30 6.13
N GLY A 101 -12.40 4.64 7.01
CA GLY A 101 -11.05 5.06 7.42
C GLY A 101 -10.98 6.35 8.23
N TYR A 102 -12.09 7.02 8.51
CA TYR A 102 -12.12 8.29 9.25
C TYR A 102 -12.42 8.09 10.74
N VAL A 103 -11.65 8.79 11.58
CA VAL A 103 -11.89 8.90 13.02
C VAL A 103 -13.08 9.86 13.25
N SER A 104 -14.12 9.37 13.92
CA SER A 104 -15.34 10.13 14.15
C SER A 104 -15.20 10.98 15.41
N TYR A 105 -15.07 12.29 15.21
CA TYR A 105 -15.01 13.26 16.30
C TYR A 105 -16.41 13.72 16.73
N PRO A 106 -16.83 13.47 17.99
CA PRO A 106 -18.15 13.88 18.46
C PRO A 106 -18.24 15.41 18.61
N TYR A 107 -19.40 15.97 18.27
CA TYR A 107 -19.62 17.41 18.36
C TYR A 107 -19.72 17.91 19.81
N VAL A 108 -18.76 18.74 20.21
CA VAL A 108 -18.72 19.39 21.52
C VAL A 108 -19.61 20.64 21.54
N ARG A 109 -20.69 20.61 22.34
CA ARG A 109 -21.59 21.76 22.61
C ARG A 109 -21.26 22.52 23.90
N VAL A 110 -20.74 21.81 24.89
CA VAL A 110 -20.56 22.30 26.26
C VAL A 110 -19.08 22.15 26.61
N LEU A 111 -18.41 23.26 26.87
CA LEU A 111 -17.00 23.32 27.26
C LEU A 111 -16.83 23.18 28.79
N PRO A 112 -15.61 22.89 29.30
CA PRO A 112 -15.37 22.65 30.72
C PRO A 112 -15.77 23.78 31.66
N ASN A 113 -15.66 25.03 31.19
CA ASN A 113 -16.04 26.22 31.92
C ASN A 113 -17.57 26.43 32.04
N SER A 114 -18.39 25.59 31.42
CA SER A 114 -19.84 25.69 31.51
C SER A 114 -20.37 25.06 32.80
N ILE A 115 -21.32 25.74 33.45
CA ILE A 115 -22.07 25.21 34.62
C ILE A 115 -22.77 23.86 34.34
N PHE A 116 -23.05 23.53 33.07
CA PHE A 116 -23.64 22.25 32.67
C PHE A 116 -22.62 21.12 32.47
N TYR A 117 -21.32 21.40 32.51
CA TYR A 117 -20.28 20.40 32.23
C TYR A 117 -20.23 19.24 33.24
N PRO A 118 -20.45 19.42 34.57
CA PRO A 118 -20.58 18.30 35.51
C PRO A 118 -21.68 17.30 35.12
N TYR A 119 -22.80 17.79 34.56
CA TYR A 119 -23.88 16.93 34.06
C TYR A 119 -23.51 16.16 32.79
N ILE A 120 -22.64 16.74 31.94
CA ILE A 120 -22.03 16.02 30.81
C ILE A 120 -21.17 14.86 31.33
N ILE A 121 -20.27 15.11 32.29
CA ILE A 121 -19.40 14.07 32.85
C ILE A 121 -20.21 12.96 33.54
N TRP A 122 -21.27 13.33 34.28
CA TRP A 122 -22.19 12.35 34.86
C TRP A 122 -22.87 11.47 33.80
N LYS A 123 -23.28 12.03 32.66
CA LYS A 123 -23.86 11.26 31.54
C LYS A 123 -22.84 10.32 30.88
N GLU A 124 -21.59 10.74 30.76
CA GLU A 124 -20.52 9.93 30.18
C GLU A 124 -20.20 8.75 31.09
N ASN A 125 -19.95 9.01 32.39
CA ASN A 125 -19.74 7.98 33.40
C ASN A 125 -20.95 7.03 33.51
N LYS A 126 -22.19 7.54 33.45
CA LYS A 126 -23.40 6.70 33.43
C LYS A 126 -23.50 5.83 32.17
N SER A 127 -22.92 6.26 31.05
CA SER A 127 -22.91 5.49 29.80
C SER A 127 -21.80 4.44 29.81
N LEU A 128 -20.62 4.77 30.33
CA LEU A 128 -19.52 3.82 30.56
C LEU A 128 -19.92 2.72 31.55
N ASN A 129 -20.58 3.07 32.65
CA ASN A 129 -21.03 2.10 33.66
C ASN A 129 -22.16 1.16 33.17
N LYS A 130 -22.74 1.36 31.98
CA LYS A 130 -23.64 0.38 31.35
C LYS A 130 -22.89 -0.78 30.69
N PHE A 131 -21.62 -0.59 30.37
CA PHE A 131 -20.77 -1.56 29.69
C PHE A 131 -19.52 -1.78 30.52
N LEU A 132 -19.54 -2.83 31.36
CA LEU A 132 -18.43 -3.13 32.27
C LEU A 132 -17.16 -3.56 31.53
N SER A 133 -17.31 -4.19 30.36
CA SER A 133 -16.23 -4.55 29.44
C SER A 133 -16.77 -4.66 28.00
N GLY A 134 -15.94 -5.14 27.09
CA GLY A 134 -16.30 -5.53 25.73
C GLY A 134 -16.15 -4.41 24.71
N LYS A 135 -16.30 -4.78 23.44
CA LYS A 135 -16.31 -3.86 22.29
C LYS A 135 -17.13 -2.57 22.53
N PRO A 136 -18.38 -2.58 23.03
CA PRO A 136 -19.14 -1.36 23.28
C PRO A 136 -18.47 -0.41 24.29
N ARG A 137 -17.72 -0.96 25.25
CA ARG A 137 -16.98 -0.17 26.24
C ARG A 137 -15.74 0.48 25.61
N LEU A 138 -14.92 -0.31 24.92
CA LEU A 138 -13.74 0.17 24.19
C LEU A 138 -14.11 1.29 23.19
N GLU A 139 -15.25 1.16 22.50
CA GLU A 139 -15.77 2.20 21.60
C GLU A 139 -16.16 3.49 22.32
N LEU A 140 -16.75 3.43 23.51
CA LEU A 140 -17.10 4.61 24.29
C LEU A 140 -15.87 5.34 24.82
N ASP A 141 -14.86 4.63 25.32
CA ASP A 141 -13.61 5.26 25.77
C ASP A 141 -12.88 5.96 24.61
N LEU A 142 -12.83 5.34 23.43
CA LEU A 142 -12.35 6.00 22.21
C LEU A 142 -13.16 7.28 21.88
N ILE A 143 -14.49 7.23 21.94
CA ILE A 143 -15.35 8.39 21.63
C ILE A 143 -15.16 9.53 22.64
N TYR A 144 -15.07 9.22 23.94
CA TYR A 144 -14.87 10.26 24.97
C TYR A 144 -13.45 10.80 25.02
N SER A 145 -12.46 9.98 24.64
CA SER A 145 -11.09 10.39 24.38
C SER A 145 -11.00 11.35 23.17
N ALA A 146 -11.63 10.99 22.04
CA ALA A 146 -11.75 11.86 20.86
C ALA A 146 -12.43 13.19 21.19
N LYS A 147 -13.47 13.14 22.03
CA LYS A 147 -14.19 14.33 22.50
C LYS A 147 -13.27 15.31 23.24
N ARG A 148 -12.32 14.83 24.06
CA ARG A 148 -11.37 15.71 24.77
C ARG A 148 -10.48 16.49 23.79
N LEU A 149 -10.04 15.88 22.69
CA LEU A 149 -9.25 16.57 21.67
C LEU A 149 -10.05 17.68 20.95
N VAL A 150 -11.37 17.52 20.81
CA VAL A 150 -12.26 18.58 20.29
C VAL A 150 -12.57 19.64 21.34
N GLU A 151 -12.60 19.29 22.63
CA GLU A 151 -12.67 20.28 23.72
C GLU A 151 -11.41 21.16 23.74
N LEU A 152 -10.21 20.58 23.58
CA LEU A 152 -8.95 21.34 23.45
C LEU A 152 -8.91 22.26 22.22
N GLU A 153 -9.44 21.80 21.08
CA GLU A 153 -9.50 22.58 19.83
C GLU A 153 -10.36 23.86 19.96
N LYS A 154 -11.33 23.87 20.87
CA LYS A 154 -12.31 24.95 21.03
C LYS A 154 -12.02 25.93 22.16
N ILE A 155 -11.04 25.65 23.02
CA ILE A 155 -10.73 26.49 24.17
C ILE A 155 -9.68 27.56 23.78
N PRO A 156 -9.91 28.85 24.10
CA PRO A 156 -8.90 29.88 23.94
C PRO A 156 -7.63 29.51 24.72
N LYS A 157 -6.46 29.54 24.07
CA LYS A 157 -5.22 29.08 24.68
C LYS A 157 -4.71 30.05 25.74
N GLU A 158 -5.07 31.32 25.61
CA GLU A 158 -4.76 32.40 26.53
C GLU A 158 -5.56 32.22 27.83
N ASN A 159 -4.87 32.24 28.98
CA ASN A 159 -5.44 32.27 30.33
C ASN A 159 -6.33 31.09 30.77
N ASN A 160 -6.40 29.98 30.01
CA ASN A 160 -7.18 28.78 30.37
C ASN A 160 -6.30 27.57 30.76
N GLU A 161 -5.10 27.79 31.32
CA GLU A 161 -4.11 26.72 31.49
C GLU A 161 -4.60 25.55 32.35
N GLU A 162 -5.29 25.83 33.44
CA GLU A 162 -5.85 24.79 34.31
C GLU A 162 -6.89 23.93 33.57
N GLN A 163 -7.75 24.56 32.76
CA GLN A 163 -8.78 23.85 31.99
C GLN A 163 -8.15 22.96 30.90
N ILE A 164 -7.12 23.47 30.21
CA ILE A 164 -6.36 22.70 29.23
C ILE A 164 -5.73 21.47 29.91
N ARG A 165 -5.06 21.64 31.05
CA ARG A 165 -4.47 20.55 31.83
C ARG A 165 -5.52 19.53 32.29
N GLN A 166 -6.67 19.99 32.80
CA GLN A 166 -7.79 19.12 33.19
C GLN A 166 -8.32 18.27 32.01
N ILE A 167 -8.35 18.81 30.78
CA ILE A 167 -8.80 18.06 29.60
C ILE A 167 -7.74 17.06 29.13
N ILE A 168 -6.46 17.44 29.09
CA ILE A 168 -5.37 16.51 28.72
C ILE A 168 -5.35 15.34 29.72
N ASN A 169 -5.45 15.61 31.02
CA ASN A 169 -5.50 14.57 32.05
C ASN A 169 -6.71 13.63 31.88
N ARG A 170 -7.86 14.14 31.44
CA ARG A 170 -9.03 13.31 31.10
C ARG A 170 -8.86 12.52 29.82
N HIS A 171 -8.15 13.07 28.83
CA HIS A 171 -7.81 12.34 27.61
C HIS A 171 -6.89 11.15 27.95
N ILE A 172 -5.82 11.40 28.71
CA ILE A 172 -4.91 10.37 29.24
C ILE A 172 -5.68 9.31 30.04
N PHE A 173 -6.57 9.72 30.95
CA PHE A 173 -7.41 8.79 31.72
C PHE A 173 -8.21 7.82 30.84
N PHE A 174 -8.82 8.29 29.74
CA PHE A 174 -9.53 7.40 28.81
C PHE A 174 -8.59 6.47 28.04
N LEU A 175 -7.35 6.89 27.75
CA LEU A 175 -6.34 6.02 27.12
C LEU A 175 -5.84 4.93 28.09
N ASP A 176 -5.55 5.30 29.34
CA ASP A 176 -5.16 4.34 30.37
C ASP A 176 -6.30 3.36 30.66
N LYS A 177 -7.55 3.81 30.71
CA LYS A 177 -8.72 2.92 30.86
C LYS A 177 -8.94 2.02 29.65
N LEU A 178 -8.77 2.53 28.43
CA LEU A 178 -8.81 1.71 27.22
C LEU A 178 -7.74 0.60 27.25
N LEU A 179 -6.53 0.91 27.74
CA LEU A 179 -5.45 -0.07 27.89
C LEU A 179 -5.72 -1.09 29.02
N GLU A 180 -6.29 -0.64 30.14
CA GLU A 180 -6.71 -1.50 31.25
C GLU A 180 -7.80 -2.46 30.81
N ASP A 181 -8.86 -1.97 30.16
CA ASP A 181 -9.97 -2.76 29.65
C ASP A 181 -9.47 -3.76 28.59
N LEU A 182 -8.61 -3.35 27.64
CA LEU A 182 -7.93 -4.24 26.70
C LEU A 182 -7.07 -5.33 27.37
N SER A 183 -6.48 -5.06 28.54
CA SER A 183 -5.57 -5.98 29.23
C SER A 183 -6.30 -6.91 30.20
N ALA A 184 -7.40 -6.45 30.78
CA ALA A 184 -8.26 -7.22 31.69
C ALA A 184 -9.05 -8.28 30.92
N GLU A 185 -9.40 -7.99 29.67
CA GLU A 185 -10.23 -8.84 28.81
C GLU A 185 -9.39 -9.97 28.19
N LYS A 186 -8.89 -10.88 29.05
CA LYS A 186 -8.13 -12.07 28.64
C LYS A 186 -8.89 -13.02 27.71
N ASP A 187 -10.22 -12.90 27.72
CA ASP A 187 -11.15 -13.72 26.94
C ASP A 187 -11.84 -12.91 25.82
N ILE A 188 -11.24 -11.81 25.31
CA ILE A 188 -11.70 -11.27 24.02
C ILE A 188 -11.55 -12.39 22.99
N SER A 189 -12.67 -12.90 22.46
CA SER A 189 -12.63 -13.87 21.37
C SER A 189 -11.77 -13.33 20.23
N LEU A 190 -10.98 -14.18 19.58
CA LEU A 190 -10.05 -13.76 18.52
C LEU A 190 -10.76 -12.85 17.49
N ASP A 191 -11.99 -13.20 17.09
CA ASP A 191 -12.83 -12.36 16.23
C ASP A 191 -13.07 -10.94 16.78
N ASN A 192 -13.39 -10.77 18.07
CA ASN A 192 -13.60 -9.45 18.69
C ASN A 192 -12.30 -8.66 18.86
N PHE A 193 -11.18 -9.31 19.22
CA PHE A 193 -9.90 -8.61 19.38
C PHE A 193 -9.41 -8.13 18.03
N LEU A 194 -9.45 -9.05 17.05
CA LEU A 194 -9.23 -8.72 15.66
C LEU A 194 -10.14 -7.54 15.32
N GLU A 195 -11.48 -7.63 15.40
CA GLU A 195 -12.43 -6.56 15.03
C GLU A 195 -12.43 -5.27 15.89
N CYS A 196 -11.56 -5.15 16.90
CA CYS A 196 -11.31 -3.90 17.63
C CYS A 196 -9.93 -3.27 17.34
N ALA A 197 -8.88 -4.07 17.22
CA ALA A 197 -7.49 -3.61 17.29
C ALA A 197 -7.10 -2.54 16.22
N PRO A 198 -7.20 -2.80 14.90
CA PRO A 198 -7.02 -1.78 13.85
C PRO A 198 -7.87 -0.51 13.98
N ARG A 199 -9.08 -0.56 14.56
CA ARG A 199 -9.86 0.67 14.81
C ARG A 199 -9.26 1.49 15.94
N ILE A 200 -8.80 0.84 17.02
CA ILE A 200 -8.08 1.51 18.11
C ILE A 200 -6.78 2.12 17.57
N GLU A 201 -5.98 1.34 16.83
CA GLU A 201 -4.74 1.80 16.18
C GLU A 201 -4.96 3.04 15.30
N LEU A 202 -6.00 3.05 14.45
CA LEU A 202 -6.37 4.20 13.64
C LEU A 202 -6.72 5.44 14.49
N TYR A 203 -7.51 5.27 15.55
CA TYR A 203 -7.87 6.36 16.46
C TYR A 203 -6.62 6.92 17.17
N ILE A 204 -5.72 6.06 17.65
CA ILE A 204 -4.52 6.47 18.37
C ILE A 204 -3.54 7.24 17.47
N LEU A 205 -3.35 6.80 16.22
CA LEU A 205 -2.51 7.50 15.24
C LEU A 205 -3.08 8.87 14.84
N ASP A 206 -4.40 9.00 14.72
CA ASP A 206 -5.04 10.29 14.44
C ASP A 206 -5.05 11.21 15.68
N PHE A 207 -5.19 10.65 16.88
CA PHE A 207 -5.06 11.38 18.15
C PHE A 207 -3.67 11.99 18.33
N GLN A 208 -2.61 11.24 18.03
CA GLN A 208 -1.23 11.75 17.95
C GLN A 208 -1.14 12.97 17.03
N GLN A 209 -1.53 12.80 15.76
CA GLN A 209 -1.48 13.88 14.76
C GLN A 209 -2.33 15.09 15.17
N LYS A 210 -3.50 14.88 15.79
CA LYS A 210 -4.37 15.96 16.23
C LYS A 210 -3.77 16.71 17.42
N LEU A 211 -3.20 16.00 18.40
CA LEU A 211 -2.54 16.63 19.55
C LEU A 211 -1.33 17.46 19.14
N GLU A 212 -0.55 17.01 18.16
CA GLU A 212 0.55 17.78 17.56
C GLU A 212 0.04 19.06 16.85
N ARG A 213 -0.99 18.92 16.01
CA ARG A 213 -1.62 20.05 15.29
C ARG A 213 -2.22 21.10 16.22
N LEU A 214 -2.63 20.72 17.44
CA LEU A 214 -3.15 21.68 18.41
C LEU A 214 -2.11 22.72 18.84
N ASN A 215 -0.80 22.49 18.65
CA ASN A 215 0.28 23.46 18.92
C ASN A 215 0.07 24.19 20.27
N LEU A 216 0.05 23.40 21.35
CA LEU A 216 -0.21 23.87 22.70
C LEU A 216 1.04 24.57 23.30
N PRO A 217 0.87 25.55 24.20
CA PRO A 217 1.99 26.21 24.88
C PRO A 217 2.95 25.24 25.59
N LYS A 218 4.24 25.60 25.66
CA LYS A 218 5.31 24.74 26.23
C LYS A 218 5.08 24.29 27.68
N VAL A 219 4.24 24.99 28.44
CA VAL A 219 3.84 24.63 29.82
C VAL A 219 3.09 23.29 29.91
N PHE A 220 2.54 22.80 28.79
CA PHE A 220 1.89 21.49 28.68
C PHE A 220 2.80 20.38 28.15
N SER A 221 4.10 20.64 27.96
CA SER A 221 5.04 19.67 27.38
C SER A 221 5.07 18.34 28.16
N SER A 222 5.03 18.37 29.49
CA SER A 222 4.94 17.15 30.30
C SER A 222 3.64 16.38 30.07
N ASP A 223 2.50 17.08 29.94
CA ASP A 223 1.19 16.44 29.76
C ASP A 223 1.06 15.84 28.35
N ILE A 224 1.66 16.48 27.34
CA ILE A 224 1.75 15.97 25.97
C ILE A 224 2.62 14.71 25.93
N ILE A 225 3.76 14.71 26.63
CA ILE A 225 4.64 13.53 26.73
C ILE A 225 3.90 12.36 27.40
N LEU A 226 3.11 12.61 28.46
CA LEU A 226 2.30 11.57 29.10
C LEU A 226 1.23 11.00 28.16
N ALA A 227 0.57 11.84 27.36
CA ALA A 227 -0.35 11.36 26.31
C ALA A 227 0.37 10.52 25.24
N GLN A 228 1.56 10.95 24.80
CA GLN A 228 2.39 10.22 23.85
C GLN A 228 2.80 8.83 24.37
N LEU A 229 3.25 8.73 25.62
CA LEU A 229 3.56 7.46 26.28
C LEU A 229 2.32 6.54 26.39
N SER A 230 1.13 7.10 26.63
CA SER A 230 -0.11 6.30 26.64
C SER A 230 -0.49 5.77 25.25
N TYR A 231 -0.31 6.58 24.19
CA TYR A 231 -0.48 6.11 22.81
C TYR A 231 0.51 4.96 22.48
N GLU A 232 1.79 5.13 22.80
CA GLU A 232 2.82 4.11 22.59
C GLU A 232 2.52 2.81 23.35
N ARG A 233 2.06 2.89 24.60
CA ARG A 233 1.68 1.71 25.40
C ARG A 233 0.53 0.95 24.74
N ILE A 234 -0.48 1.64 24.20
CA ILE A 234 -1.59 1.01 23.48
C ILE A 234 -1.11 0.38 22.17
N LEU A 235 -0.32 1.09 21.35
CA LEU A 235 0.21 0.57 20.09
C LEU A 235 1.12 -0.65 20.31
N ASN A 236 1.97 -0.62 21.33
CA ASN A 236 2.81 -1.75 21.72
C ASN A 236 1.99 -2.92 22.26
N PHE A 237 0.96 -2.68 23.08
CA PHE A 237 0.03 -3.74 23.50
C PHE A 237 -0.66 -4.38 22.30
N LEU A 238 -1.23 -3.59 21.38
CA LEU A 238 -1.87 -4.09 20.17
C LEU A 238 -0.87 -4.85 19.27
N LYS A 239 0.38 -4.39 19.17
CA LYS A 239 1.45 -5.12 18.44
C LYS A 239 1.76 -6.45 19.11
N LEU A 240 1.94 -6.49 20.44
CA LEU A 240 2.23 -7.71 21.19
C LEU A 240 1.09 -8.72 21.10
N GLN A 241 -0.17 -8.27 21.21
CA GLN A 241 -1.33 -9.13 21.04
C GLN A 241 -1.50 -9.60 19.59
N LYS A 242 -1.34 -8.71 18.59
CA LYS A 242 -1.27 -9.15 17.19
C LYS A 242 -0.18 -10.20 16.99
N ASN A 243 0.97 -10.08 17.66
CA ASN A 243 2.07 -11.05 17.59
C ASN A 243 1.76 -12.38 18.31
N SER A 244 1.02 -12.39 19.43
CA SER A 244 0.55 -13.64 20.08
C SER A 244 -0.53 -14.34 19.25
N PHE A 245 -1.42 -13.56 18.62
CA PHE A 245 -2.40 -14.03 17.63
C PHE A 245 -1.83 -14.24 16.21
N LEU A 246 -0.51 -14.08 16.02
CA LEU A 246 0.19 -14.45 14.77
C LEU A 246 0.74 -15.88 14.80
N ASN A 247 0.30 -16.69 15.78
CA ASN A 247 -0.09 -18.06 15.48
C ASN A 247 -1.20 -18.01 14.43
N SER A 248 -0.84 -18.33 13.19
CA SER A 248 -1.38 -17.70 11.99
C SER A 248 -2.72 -18.25 11.52
N ASP A 249 -3.81 -17.89 12.19
CA ASP A 249 -5.14 -18.29 11.75
C ASP A 249 -5.63 -17.46 10.56
N TYR A 250 -5.72 -18.08 9.38
CA TYR A 250 -6.20 -17.45 8.16
C TYR A 250 -7.68 -17.77 7.97
N VAL A 251 -8.56 -16.79 8.17
CA VAL A 251 -10.01 -17.05 8.08
C VAL A 251 -10.55 -16.62 6.73
N PHE A 252 -10.98 -17.62 5.97
CA PHE A 252 -11.59 -17.49 4.65
C PHE A 252 -13.12 -17.32 4.81
N SER A 253 -13.78 -16.96 3.72
CA SER A 253 -15.24 -16.97 3.65
C SER A 253 -15.62 -17.64 2.35
N ALA A 254 -16.36 -18.74 2.44
CA ALA A 254 -16.88 -19.43 1.26
C ALA A 254 -17.88 -18.49 0.55
N PRO A 255 -17.85 -18.39 -0.79
CA PRO A 255 -18.84 -17.61 -1.53
C PRO A 255 -20.25 -18.20 -1.39
N SER A 256 -20.33 -19.53 -1.26
CA SER A 256 -21.54 -20.33 -1.07
C SER A 256 -21.24 -21.48 -0.12
N ASP A 257 -22.29 -22.15 0.36
CA ASP A 257 -22.17 -23.44 1.02
C ASP A 257 -21.84 -24.51 -0.05
N GLY A 258 -21.09 -25.56 0.28
CA GLY A 258 -20.56 -26.50 -0.71
C GLY A 258 -19.34 -27.29 -0.26
N GLU A 259 -18.68 -27.93 -1.23
CA GLU A 259 -17.45 -28.70 -1.05
C GLU A 259 -16.29 -27.98 -1.76
N TYR A 260 -15.13 -27.85 -1.10
CA TYR A 260 -14.03 -27.01 -1.60
C TYR A 260 -12.65 -27.65 -1.45
N TYR A 261 -11.78 -27.42 -2.42
CA TYR A 261 -10.33 -27.62 -2.30
C TYR A 261 -9.63 -26.32 -1.93
N LEU A 262 -8.71 -26.37 -0.97
CA LEU A 262 -7.79 -25.30 -0.65
C LEU A 262 -6.44 -25.59 -1.33
N LEU A 263 -6.06 -24.72 -2.26
CA LEU A 263 -4.76 -24.74 -2.91
C LEU A 263 -3.84 -23.70 -2.26
N ILE A 264 -2.57 -24.06 -2.10
CA ILE A 264 -1.57 -23.29 -1.37
C ILE A 264 -0.27 -23.25 -2.17
N LYS A 265 0.16 -22.06 -2.59
CA LYS A 265 1.50 -21.84 -3.18
C LYS A 265 2.29 -20.99 -2.21
N ASN A 266 3.60 -21.21 -2.10
CA ASN A 266 4.49 -20.18 -1.60
C ASN A 266 5.63 -20.03 -2.59
N GLU A 267 5.75 -18.84 -3.19
CA GLU A 267 6.77 -18.54 -4.20
C GLU A 267 8.17 -18.47 -3.59
N LYS A 268 8.23 -18.35 -2.25
CA LYS A 268 9.42 -18.42 -1.41
C LYS A 268 9.54 -19.80 -0.74
N ILE A 269 9.28 -20.86 -1.48
CA ILE A 269 9.45 -22.25 -1.05
C ILE A 269 10.18 -22.99 -2.19
N GLY A 270 11.25 -23.70 -1.85
CA GLY A 270 11.99 -24.54 -2.79
C GLY A 270 11.15 -25.67 -3.36
N LEU A 271 11.53 -26.19 -4.53
CA LEU A 271 10.78 -27.28 -5.20
C LEU A 271 10.95 -28.66 -4.53
N ASP A 272 11.96 -28.84 -3.65
CA ASP A 272 12.32 -30.15 -3.07
C ASP A 272 12.06 -30.20 -1.55
N PHE A 273 10.80 -30.24 -1.11
CA PHE A 273 10.46 -30.48 0.30
C PHE A 273 10.46 -31.97 0.64
N LYS A 274 11.40 -32.40 1.50
CA LYS A 274 11.42 -33.78 2.05
C LYS A 274 10.40 -34.01 3.17
N GLU A 275 9.93 -32.94 3.81
CA GLU A 275 8.86 -32.98 4.79
C GLU A 275 7.83 -31.92 4.43
N ASP A 276 6.56 -32.29 4.47
CA ASP A 276 5.45 -31.34 4.27
C ASP A 276 5.56 -30.16 5.27
N PRO A 277 5.79 -28.92 4.80
CA PRO A 277 5.89 -27.75 5.68
C PRO A 277 4.54 -27.35 6.27
N TYR A 278 3.45 -27.99 5.83
CA TYR A 278 2.07 -27.75 6.24
C TYR A 278 1.49 -28.84 7.16
N LYS A 279 2.34 -29.70 7.76
CA LYS A 279 2.00 -30.80 8.72
C LYS A 279 0.96 -30.52 9.83
N LYS A 280 0.46 -29.28 10.00
CA LYS A 280 -0.60 -28.88 10.95
C LYS A 280 -1.53 -27.80 10.38
N ILE A 281 -2.13 -28.03 9.22
CA ILE A 281 -3.33 -27.28 8.81
C ILE A 281 -4.53 -27.79 9.60
N THR A 282 -5.34 -26.86 10.10
CA THR A 282 -6.61 -27.18 10.73
C THR A 282 -7.73 -26.37 10.08
N ILE A 283 -8.86 -27.01 9.74
CA ILE A 283 -9.99 -26.33 9.08
C ILE A 283 -11.27 -26.63 9.86
N ASN A 284 -11.96 -25.58 10.29
CA ASN A 284 -13.14 -25.65 11.16
C ASN A 284 -12.89 -26.57 12.39
N ASN A 285 -11.69 -26.48 12.97
CA ASN A 285 -11.15 -27.34 14.04
C ASN A 285 -10.86 -28.82 13.70
N ASN A 286 -11.10 -29.29 12.48
CA ASN A 286 -10.60 -30.59 12.03
C ASN A 286 -9.08 -30.53 11.85
N LYS A 287 -8.35 -31.44 12.52
CA LYS A 287 -6.89 -31.33 12.67
C LYS A 287 -6.03 -32.07 11.62
N ASN A 288 -6.67 -32.76 10.68
CA ASN A 288 -6.01 -33.67 9.74
C ASN A 288 -6.40 -33.29 8.31
N ILE A 289 -5.89 -32.16 7.81
CA ILE A 289 -5.91 -31.85 6.39
C ILE A 289 -4.58 -32.33 5.83
N GLU A 290 -4.65 -33.41 5.05
CA GLU A 290 -3.52 -33.85 4.24
C GLU A 290 -3.40 -32.93 3.03
N LEU A 291 -2.19 -32.46 2.74
CA LEU A 291 -1.88 -31.80 1.48
C LEU A 291 -1.20 -32.77 0.53
N THR A 292 -1.61 -32.72 -0.73
CA THR A 292 -0.91 -33.36 -1.85
C THR A 292 -0.15 -32.30 -2.63
N ASP A 293 1.12 -32.55 -2.93
CA ASP A 293 1.93 -31.68 -3.78
C ASP A 293 1.45 -31.78 -5.24
N LEU A 294 1.20 -30.64 -5.87
CA LEU A 294 0.90 -30.49 -7.29
C LEU A 294 2.15 -29.96 -7.99
N ARG A 295 2.41 -30.47 -9.19
CA ARG A 295 3.50 -29.96 -10.03
C ARG A 295 3.39 -28.44 -10.15
N ASN A 296 4.54 -27.75 -10.07
CA ASN A 296 4.69 -26.28 -9.99
C ASN A 296 4.53 -25.64 -8.60
N GLY A 297 4.63 -26.41 -7.50
CA GLY A 297 4.77 -25.87 -6.13
C GLY A 297 3.47 -25.35 -5.51
N TRP A 298 2.33 -25.80 -6.04
CA TRP A 298 1.03 -25.70 -5.39
C TRP A 298 0.80 -26.95 -4.56
N PHE A 299 0.16 -26.82 -3.40
CA PHE A 299 -0.27 -27.94 -2.57
C PHE A 299 -1.79 -27.90 -2.48
N ILE A 300 -2.47 -29.03 -2.68
CA ILE A 300 -3.94 -29.13 -2.62
C ILE A 300 -4.38 -29.91 -1.38
N SER A 301 -5.37 -29.39 -0.66
CA SER A 301 -5.99 -30.08 0.47
C SER A 301 -6.87 -31.25 0.04
N ASN A 302 -7.19 -32.11 1.00
CA ASN A 302 -8.43 -32.88 0.91
C ASN A 302 -9.67 -31.95 0.86
N LEU A 303 -10.81 -32.54 0.51
CA LEU A 303 -12.05 -31.80 0.26
C LEU A 303 -12.70 -31.29 1.56
N ILE A 304 -13.09 -30.02 1.56
CA ILE A 304 -13.57 -29.25 2.73
C ILE A 304 -15.07 -28.99 2.56
N LYS A 305 -15.90 -29.56 3.45
CA LYS A 305 -17.33 -29.25 3.52
C LYS A 305 -17.57 -27.94 4.25
N THR A 306 -18.46 -27.10 3.72
CA THR A 306 -18.82 -25.80 4.29
C THR A 306 -20.33 -25.68 4.41
N ASP A 307 -20.84 -25.83 5.63
CA ASP A 307 -22.28 -25.71 5.93
C ASP A 307 -22.69 -24.24 6.23
N ASN A 308 -21.76 -23.31 6.06
CA ASN A 308 -21.91 -21.87 6.28
C ASN A 308 -20.88 -21.09 5.45
N LYS A 309 -21.23 -19.85 5.05
CA LYS A 309 -20.38 -18.86 4.34
C LYS A 309 -19.03 -18.47 4.99
N ASN A 310 -18.64 -19.05 6.11
CA ASN A 310 -17.36 -18.76 6.79
C ASN A 310 -16.56 -20.05 6.96
N ILE A 311 -15.36 -20.11 6.38
CA ILE A 311 -14.41 -21.22 6.56
C ILE A 311 -13.25 -20.74 7.42
N PHE A 312 -13.04 -21.35 8.58
CA PHE A 312 -11.93 -21.03 9.46
C PHE A 312 -10.78 -21.99 9.16
N VAL A 313 -9.77 -21.53 8.42
CA VAL A 313 -8.58 -22.32 8.06
C VAL A 313 -7.42 -21.86 8.95
N SER A 314 -7.41 -22.36 10.19
CA SER A 314 -6.38 -22.08 11.17
C SER A 314 -5.07 -22.80 10.83
N PHE A 315 -4.03 -22.04 10.42
CA PHE A 315 -2.71 -22.59 10.14
C PHE A 315 -1.83 -22.51 11.39
N SER A 316 -1.53 -23.67 11.98
CA SER A 316 -0.47 -23.78 12.98
C SER A 316 0.89 -23.82 12.27
N LEU A 317 1.33 -22.68 11.74
CA LEU A 317 2.71 -22.51 11.30
C LEU A 317 3.72 -22.81 12.41
N PRO A 318 4.98 -23.10 12.07
CA PRO A 318 6.08 -22.68 12.94
C PRO A 318 5.94 -21.16 13.15
N GLU A 319 5.62 -20.75 14.39
CA GLU A 319 5.45 -19.34 14.77
C GLU A 319 6.52 -18.45 14.14
N LYS A 320 6.18 -17.19 13.82
CA LYS A 320 7.15 -16.13 13.48
C LYS A 320 7.95 -15.69 14.72
N ARG A 321 8.48 -16.67 15.45
CA ARG A 321 9.50 -16.52 16.50
C ARG A 321 10.75 -15.95 15.87
N ASN A 322 11.38 -15.06 16.62
CA ASN A 322 12.77 -14.71 16.37
C ASN A 322 13.62 -15.97 16.59
N LEU A 323 14.22 -16.48 15.52
CA LEU A 323 15.01 -17.71 15.52
C LEU A 323 16.43 -17.50 16.06
N ILE A 324 16.77 -16.36 16.65
CA ILE A 324 18.11 -16.14 17.18
C ILE A 324 18.23 -16.74 18.59
N LYS A 325 19.20 -17.66 18.74
CA LYS A 325 19.44 -18.45 19.97
C LYS A 325 19.59 -17.62 21.25
N ASP A 326 20.14 -16.41 21.17
CA ASP A 326 20.41 -15.61 22.36
C ASP A 326 19.21 -14.74 22.79
N LYS A 327 18.49 -15.21 23.81
CA LYS A 327 17.39 -14.48 24.46
C LYS A 327 17.80 -13.13 25.09
N LYS A 328 19.09 -12.87 25.31
CA LYS A 328 19.59 -11.57 25.79
C LYS A 328 19.68 -10.51 24.68
N HIS A 329 19.63 -10.92 23.41
CA HIS A 329 19.89 -10.07 22.25
C HIS A 329 18.69 -9.91 21.30
N THR A 330 17.53 -10.44 21.68
CA THR A 330 16.36 -10.65 20.80
C THR A 330 15.07 -9.95 21.25
N LYS A 331 15.15 -9.02 22.22
CA LYS A 331 13.99 -8.18 22.58
C LYS A 331 13.64 -7.26 21.41
N GLU A 332 12.50 -7.52 20.75
CA GLU A 332 11.95 -6.56 19.79
C GLU A 332 11.69 -5.22 20.48
N ARG A 333 12.35 -4.17 19.98
CA ARG A 333 12.20 -2.79 20.44
C ARG A 333 11.90 -1.91 19.24
N GLY A 334 10.98 -0.96 19.40
CA GLY A 334 10.73 0.08 18.41
C GLY A 334 11.85 1.12 18.41
N LYS A 335 12.03 1.81 17.28
CA LYS A 335 13.08 2.83 17.07
C LYS A 335 13.11 3.93 18.13
N GLU A 336 11.94 4.27 18.69
CA GLU A 336 11.76 5.31 19.72
C GLU A 336 12.04 4.79 21.14
N THR A 337 11.90 3.48 21.36
CA THR A 337 12.23 2.80 22.65
C THR A 337 13.70 2.40 22.78
N MET A 338 14.57 2.88 21.89
CA MET A 338 16.01 2.58 21.90
C MET A 338 16.75 3.46 22.91
N ASP A 339 16.70 3.01 24.16
CA ASP A 339 17.35 3.65 25.29
C ASP A 339 18.88 3.52 25.27
N GLU A 340 19.55 4.22 26.20
CA GLU A 340 20.99 4.09 26.42
C GLU A 340 21.44 2.70 26.92
N ASN A 341 20.50 1.79 27.19
CA ASN A 341 20.72 0.38 27.50
C ASN A 341 20.47 -0.56 26.31
N SER A 342 20.20 -0.02 25.11
CA SER A 342 20.46 -0.73 23.85
C SER A 342 21.91 -1.22 23.81
N LEU A 343 22.18 -2.27 23.02
CA LEU A 343 23.43 -3.05 23.01
C LEU A 343 24.68 -2.18 22.74
N LYS A 344 25.23 -1.57 23.80
CA LYS A 344 26.51 -0.85 23.84
C LYS A 344 27.70 -1.82 23.79
N LYS A 345 27.86 -2.58 22.71
CA LYS A 345 29.08 -3.37 22.49
C LYS A 345 30.19 -2.48 21.91
N ILE A 346 30.97 -1.85 22.78
CA ILE A 346 32.15 -1.05 22.42
C ILE A 346 33.16 -1.98 21.71
N THR A 347 33.38 -1.72 20.43
CA THR A 347 34.05 -2.63 19.50
C THR A 347 35.55 -2.30 19.43
N TYR A 348 36.32 -2.69 20.45
CA TYR A 348 37.78 -2.54 20.41
C TYR A 348 38.38 -3.36 19.25
N PRO A 349 39.37 -2.82 18.51
CA PRO A 349 40.01 -3.53 17.41
C PRO A 349 40.68 -4.82 17.92
N GLY A 350 40.48 -5.93 17.20
CA GLY A 350 41.07 -7.23 17.50
C GLY A 350 40.08 -8.35 17.86
N GLU A 351 39.08 -8.10 18.72
CA GLU A 351 38.34 -9.21 19.38
C GLU A 351 36.80 -9.11 19.36
N ASN A 352 36.22 -8.10 18.74
CA ASN A 352 34.79 -7.80 18.92
C ASN A 352 33.91 -8.13 17.70
N LYS A 353 33.65 -9.41 17.50
CA LYS A 353 32.49 -9.89 16.72
C LYS A 353 31.30 -10.27 17.61
N ILE A 354 30.12 -10.28 17.03
CA ILE A 354 28.88 -10.86 17.56
C ILE A 354 28.57 -12.06 16.68
N GLU A 355 28.51 -13.25 17.26
CA GLU A 355 28.15 -14.49 16.54
C GLU A 355 26.84 -15.04 17.10
N LEU A 356 25.86 -15.26 16.22
CA LEU A 356 24.51 -15.67 16.61
C LEU A 356 24.00 -16.75 15.66
N GLY A 357 23.79 -17.95 16.20
CA GLY A 357 23.20 -19.07 15.46
C GLY A 357 21.68 -18.96 15.36
N LEU A 358 21.13 -19.46 14.26
CA LEU A 358 19.69 -19.68 14.12
C LEU A 358 19.26 -20.99 14.81
N ASP A 359 18.26 -20.90 15.69
CA ASP A 359 17.47 -22.00 16.24
C ASP A 359 16.53 -22.55 15.17
N ASN A 360 16.41 -23.89 15.13
CA ASN A 360 15.51 -24.59 14.22
C ASN A 360 15.60 -24.12 12.76
N TYR A 361 16.83 -23.83 12.30
CA TYR A 361 17.09 -23.51 10.90
C TYR A 361 16.72 -24.70 10.02
N ASP A 362 15.89 -24.45 9.01
CA ASP A 362 15.50 -25.40 7.99
C ASP A 362 15.99 -24.86 6.64
N PRO A 363 16.81 -25.61 5.90
CA PRO A 363 17.46 -25.12 4.69
C PRO A 363 16.51 -24.87 3.51
N ASN A 364 15.24 -25.29 3.59
CA ASN A 364 14.28 -25.22 2.49
C ASN A 364 13.49 -23.89 2.44
N PHE A 365 13.60 -23.07 3.48
CA PHE A 365 12.85 -21.81 3.61
C PHE A 365 13.70 -20.57 3.39
N PHE A 366 13.01 -19.47 3.07
CA PHE A 366 13.56 -18.13 3.08
C PHE A 366 13.45 -17.53 4.49
N TYR A 367 14.42 -16.68 4.85
CA TYR A 367 14.46 -16.00 6.14
C TYR A 367 14.70 -14.50 5.94
N THR A 368 13.95 -13.65 6.64
CA THR A 368 14.25 -12.22 6.72
C THR A 368 14.97 -11.94 8.03
N ILE A 369 16.20 -11.43 7.91
CA ILE A 369 17.05 -11.00 9.03
C ILE A 369 16.99 -9.47 9.09
N LYS A 370 16.66 -8.92 10.26
CA LYS A 370 16.52 -7.47 10.50
C LYS A 370 17.21 -7.03 11.78
N PHE A 371 17.78 -5.84 11.76
CA PHE A 371 18.26 -5.13 12.95
C PHE A 371 18.34 -3.64 12.70
N TYR A 372 18.44 -2.88 13.79
CA TYR A 372 18.83 -1.48 13.74
C TYR A 372 20.31 -1.34 14.06
N TYR A 373 20.98 -0.41 13.41
CA TYR A 373 22.38 -0.10 13.69
C TYR A 373 22.65 1.41 13.73
N LYS A 374 23.71 1.78 14.46
CA LYS A 374 24.24 3.15 14.55
C LYS A 374 25.74 3.12 14.80
N ASN A 375 26.50 3.86 13.99
CA ASN A 375 27.92 4.12 14.20
C ASN A 375 28.05 5.35 15.10
N VAL A 376 28.76 5.22 16.23
CA VAL A 376 29.06 6.32 17.15
C VAL A 376 30.46 6.88 16.88
N LEU A 377 31.42 6.01 16.54
CA LEU A 377 32.81 6.36 16.23
C LEU A 377 33.41 5.34 15.26
N GLY A 378 34.36 5.77 14.43
CA GLY A 378 35.12 4.89 13.55
C GLY A 378 34.32 4.34 12.38
N ASN A 379 34.65 3.11 11.97
CA ASN A 379 34.22 2.52 10.71
C ASN A 379 32.87 1.78 10.75
N GLY A 380 32.39 1.47 9.54
CA GLY A 380 31.14 0.78 9.28
C GLY A 380 31.04 -0.60 9.94
N ILE A 381 29.86 -1.20 9.80
CA ILE A 381 29.57 -2.55 10.29
C ILE A 381 29.64 -3.50 9.10
N GLN A 382 30.27 -4.65 9.28
CA GLN A 382 30.25 -5.78 8.36
C GLN A 382 29.33 -6.86 8.94
N ILE A 383 28.40 -7.34 8.12
CA ILE A 383 27.61 -8.54 8.40
C ILE A 383 28.03 -9.67 7.47
N SER A 384 28.27 -10.84 8.04
CA SER A 384 28.47 -12.10 7.31
C SER A 384 27.38 -13.09 7.68
N LEU A 385 26.83 -13.80 6.69
CA LEU A 385 26.09 -15.04 6.92
C LEU A 385 27.01 -16.21 6.63
N ILE A 386 27.16 -17.10 7.60
CA ILE A 386 28.05 -18.26 7.54
C ILE A 386 27.19 -19.51 7.67
N GLY A 387 27.21 -20.35 6.64
CA GLY A 387 26.52 -21.64 6.62
C GLY A 387 27.47 -22.77 6.93
N GLN A 388 27.03 -23.77 7.69
CA GLN A 388 27.79 -25.00 7.91
C GLN A 388 27.31 -26.08 6.95
N ASN A 389 28.17 -26.58 6.07
CA ASN A 389 27.79 -27.54 5.04
C ASN A 389 27.42 -28.92 5.63
N VAL A 390 26.35 -29.54 5.14
CA VAL A 390 25.85 -30.86 5.58
C VAL A 390 26.86 -31.99 5.30
N ARG A 391 27.62 -31.91 4.20
CA ARG A 391 28.47 -33.01 3.72
C ARG A 391 29.82 -33.10 4.42
N ASP A 392 30.46 -31.96 4.70
CA ASP A 392 31.81 -31.91 5.25
C ASP A 392 31.94 -31.11 6.56
N GLY A 393 30.83 -30.55 7.06
CA GLY A 393 30.78 -29.80 8.31
C GLY A 393 31.51 -28.46 8.30
N LYS A 394 32.05 -28.00 7.16
CA LYS A 394 32.83 -26.76 7.08
C LYS A 394 31.94 -25.52 7.04
N GLU A 395 32.39 -24.46 7.69
CA GLU A 395 31.80 -23.12 7.57
C GLU A 395 32.15 -22.50 6.21
N LYS A 396 31.14 -21.99 5.51
CA LYS A 396 31.25 -21.25 4.24
C LYS A 396 30.52 -19.92 4.37
N ILE A 397 31.18 -18.83 4.01
CA ILE A 397 30.54 -17.50 3.94
C ILE A 397 29.55 -17.52 2.76
N LEU A 398 28.26 -17.40 3.06
CA LEU A 398 27.16 -17.35 2.10
C LEU A 398 26.91 -15.92 1.61
N LEU A 399 27.06 -14.97 2.51
CA LEU A 399 26.97 -13.54 2.24
C LEU A 399 27.98 -12.80 3.11
N LYS A 400 28.57 -11.75 2.55
CA LYS A 400 29.37 -10.76 3.28
C LYS A 400 29.01 -9.38 2.77
N LYS A 401 28.62 -8.46 3.66
CA LYS A 401 28.17 -7.11 3.29
C LYS A 401 28.66 -6.07 4.29
N ASP A 402 29.34 -5.06 3.77
CA ASP A 402 29.64 -3.83 4.51
C ASP A 402 28.44 -2.88 4.44
N LEU A 403 28.10 -2.29 5.58
CA LEU A 403 26.99 -1.37 5.75
C LEU A 403 27.49 0.08 5.78
N ASP A 404 26.75 0.99 5.12
CA ASP A 404 27.07 2.41 5.12
C ASP A 404 27.11 2.98 6.54
N LEU A 405 28.05 3.88 6.82
CA LEU A 405 28.11 4.65 8.05
C LEU A 405 26.78 5.39 8.31
N SER A 406 26.24 5.27 9.52
CA SER A 406 25.03 5.95 9.96
C SER A 406 25.15 6.44 11.40
N TYR A 407 25.22 7.75 11.59
CA TYR A 407 25.25 8.39 12.93
C TYR A 407 23.87 8.45 13.61
N SER A 408 22.83 7.91 12.97
CA SER A 408 21.48 7.75 13.51
C SER A 408 21.04 6.29 13.37
N TRP A 409 19.99 5.88 14.09
CA TRP A 409 19.47 4.50 13.97
C TRP A 409 18.87 4.25 12.59
N LYS A 410 19.51 3.36 11.82
CA LYS A 410 19.09 2.88 10.50
C LYS A 410 18.71 1.40 10.58
N GLU A 411 17.58 1.02 9.99
CA GLU A 411 17.19 -0.39 9.84
C GLU A 411 18.01 -1.01 8.70
N TYR A 412 18.52 -2.21 8.93
CA TYR A 412 19.04 -3.09 7.89
C TYR A 412 18.16 -4.33 7.82
N SER A 413 17.82 -4.75 6.61
CA SER A 413 17.02 -5.94 6.32
C SER A 413 17.68 -6.73 5.21
N LEU A 414 17.74 -8.05 5.39
CA LEU A 414 18.37 -9.00 4.47
C LEU A 414 17.46 -10.21 4.33
N ASN A 415 17.22 -10.65 3.10
CA ASN A 415 16.58 -11.94 2.83
C ASN A 415 17.66 -12.98 2.53
N LEU A 416 17.68 -14.04 3.32
CA LEU A 416 18.44 -15.26 3.09
C LEU A 416 17.55 -16.23 2.31
N ALA A 417 18.02 -16.63 1.13
CA ALA A 417 17.38 -17.67 0.32
C ALA A 417 17.61 -19.08 0.94
N PRO A 418 16.85 -20.11 0.52
CA PRO A 418 17.06 -21.50 0.91
C PRO A 418 18.50 -21.93 0.58
N THR A 419 19.13 -22.68 1.49
CA THR A 419 20.47 -23.21 1.27
C THR A 419 20.55 -24.69 1.62
N TYR A 420 20.03 -25.52 0.71
CA TYR A 420 19.96 -27.00 0.81
C TYR A 420 21.29 -27.70 1.19
N GLU A 421 22.43 -27.04 0.96
CA GLU A 421 23.74 -27.54 1.33
C GLU A 421 24.13 -27.33 2.80
N ASN A 422 23.39 -26.53 3.59
CA ASN A 422 23.77 -26.15 4.96
C ASN A 422 22.83 -26.70 6.03
N GLN A 423 23.40 -27.24 7.12
CA GLN A 423 22.63 -27.71 8.28
C GLN A 423 22.38 -26.64 9.34
N SER A 424 23.14 -25.54 9.32
CA SER A 424 22.99 -24.42 10.25
C SER A 424 23.49 -23.11 9.65
N ILE A 425 22.97 -22.01 10.18
CA ILE A 425 23.36 -20.64 9.80
C ILE A 425 23.79 -19.88 11.05
N LYS A 426 24.90 -19.16 10.93
CA LYS A 426 25.44 -18.21 11.91
C LYS A 426 25.49 -16.81 11.28
N ILE A 427 24.95 -15.84 11.99
CA ILE A 427 25.08 -14.42 11.71
C ILE A 427 26.34 -13.94 12.43
N GLU A 428 27.33 -13.44 11.70
CA GLU A 428 28.49 -12.74 12.26
C GLU A 428 28.33 -11.23 11.99
N ILE A 429 28.41 -10.41 13.03
CA ILE A 429 28.45 -8.95 12.91
C ILE A 429 29.74 -8.44 13.55
N LYS A 430 30.56 -7.74 12.79
CA LYS A 430 31.81 -7.12 13.27
C LYS A 430 31.99 -5.71 12.72
N SER A 431 32.92 -4.93 13.26
CA SER A 431 33.36 -3.71 12.59
C SER A 431 34.12 -4.07 11.30
N VAL A 432 34.00 -3.22 10.27
CA VAL A 432 34.87 -3.30 9.08
C VAL A 432 36.33 -3.15 9.53
N ASP A 433 37.19 -4.03 9.02
CA ASP A 433 38.57 -4.19 9.51
C ASP A 433 39.37 -2.88 9.40
N SER A 434 39.89 -2.39 10.53
CA SER A 434 40.72 -1.19 10.56
C SER A 434 41.48 -1.02 11.86
N ASP A 435 42.63 -0.34 11.79
CA ASP A 435 43.50 0.00 12.92
C ASP A 435 42.89 1.05 13.87
N GLN A 436 41.77 1.67 13.50
CA GLN A 436 41.09 2.70 14.29
C GLN A 436 40.03 2.11 15.23
N LYS A 437 39.90 2.68 16.43
CA LYS A 437 38.82 2.34 17.38
C LYS A 437 37.47 2.68 16.77
N SER A 438 36.55 1.72 16.77
CA SER A 438 35.16 1.92 16.35
C SER A 438 34.20 1.66 17.51
N ILE A 439 33.04 2.31 17.48
CA ILE A 439 31.96 2.12 18.44
C ILE A 439 30.69 1.96 17.63
N ASN A 440 30.23 0.72 17.51
CA ASN A 440 29.10 0.33 16.70
C ASN A 440 28.00 -0.24 17.60
N LEU A 441 26.80 0.32 17.49
CA LEU A 441 25.60 -0.11 18.21
C LEU A 441 24.71 -0.92 17.26
N VAL A 442 24.18 -2.03 17.75
CA VAL A 442 23.26 -2.93 17.02
C VAL A 442 22.16 -3.34 17.99
N ASP A 443 20.89 -3.17 17.64
CA ASP A 443 19.75 -3.53 18.50
C ASP A 443 18.57 -4.08 17.67
N GLY A 444 17.63 -4.75 18.33
CA GLY A 444 16.42 -5.31 17.71
C GLY A 444 16.71 -6.41 16.67
N LEU A 445 17.80 -7.16 16.84
CA LEU A 445 18.17 -8.20 15.89
C LEU A 445 17.16 -9.35 15.91
N SER A 446 16.62 -9.65 14.73
CA SER A 446 15.62 -10.67 14.50
C SER A 446 15.94 -11.47 13.24
N ALA A 447 15.68 -12.77 13.29
CA ALA A 447 15.62 -13.63 12.12
C ALA A 447 14.28 -14.34 12.14
N VAL A 448 13.44 -14.13 11.13
CA VAL A 448 12.10 -14.70 11.04
C VAL A 448 11.92 -15.39 9.70
N LEU A 449 11.05 -16.42 9.69
CA LEU A 449 10.67 -17.12 8.47
C LEU A 449 9.96 -16.16 7.49
N ASP A 450 10.51 -15.99 6.28
CA ASP A 450 9.88 -15.17 5.23
C ASP A 450 8.83 -16.00 4.50
N TRP A 451 7.72 -16.22 5.19
CA TRP A 451 6.60 -17.02 4.72
C TRP A 451 5.40 -16.12 4.39
N GLU A 452 5.05 -16.09 3.09
CA GLU A 452 3.97 -15.32 2.48
C GLU A 452 3.26 -16.20 1.42
N PRO A 453 2.38 -17.13 1.85
CA PRO A 453 1.67 -18.01 0.93
C PRO A 453 0.61 -17.25 0.13
N THR A 454 0.36 -17.73 -1.07
CA THR A 454 -0.87 -17.50 -1.82
C THR A 454 -1.81 -18.67 -1.56
N PHE A 455 -3.07 -18.35 -1.31
CA PHE A 455 -4.13 -19.34 -1.16
C PHE A 455 -5.16 -19.17 -2.28
N LEU A 456 -5.86 -20.25 -2.58
CA LEU A 456 -6.87 -20.35 -3.63
C LEU A 456 -7.94 -21.34 -3.16
N LEU A 457 -9.23 -21.02 -3.32
CA LEU A 457 -10.32 -21.88 -2.89
C LEU A 457 -11.18 -22.25 -4.11
N ILE A 458 -11.23 -23.53 -4.46
CA ILE A 458 -11.90 -24.05 -5.66
C ILE A 458 -13.07 -24.92 -5.23
N ASN A 459 -14.28 -24.63 -5.70
CA ASN A 459 -15.43 -25.53 -5.48
C ASN A 459 -15.18 -26.87 -6.17
N SER A 460 -15.41 -28.00 -5.49
CA SER A 460 -15.21 -29.35 -6.05
C SER A 460 -16.28 -29.77 -7.05
N ASP A 461 -17.46 -29.13 -7.04
CA ASP A 461 -18.49 -29.33 -8.07
C ASP A 461 -17.98 -28.93 -9.48
N ASN A 462 -16.86 -28.19 -9.53
CA ASN A 462 -16.13 -27.93 -10.76
C ASN A 462 -15.36 -29.17 -11.23
N ASN A 463 -15.86 -29.81 -12.28
CA ASN A 463 -15.17 -30.86 -13.06
C ASN A 463 -13.77 -30.46 -13.61
N ILE A 464 -13.32 -29.22 -13.36
CA ILE A 464 -11.99 -28.69 -13.72
C ILE A 464 -10.87 -29.46 -12.99
N LEU A 465 -11.15 -30.01 -11.80
CA LEU A 465 -10.24 -30.90 -11.06
C LEU A 465 -10.54 -32.39 -11.32
N SER A 466 -10.68 -32.79 -12.59
CA SER A 466 -10.64 -34.20 -12.93
C SER A 466 -9.27 -34.78 -12.54
N ALA A 467 -9.26 -35.81 -11.68
CA ALA A 467 -8.05 -36.39 -11.09
C ALA A 467 -7.01 -36.90 -12.11
N GLU A 468 -7.40 -37.06 -13.37
CA GLU A 468 -6.55 -37.51 -14.46
C GLU A 468 -5.59 -36.43 -15.03
N ASN A 469 -5.80 -35.14 -14.74
CA ASN A 469 -4.93 -34.08 -15.28
C ASN A 469 -4.73 -32.85 -14.35
N PRO A 470 -4.11 -33.02 -13.17
CA PRO A 470 -3.76 -31.90 -12.28
C PRO A 470 -2.82 -30.86 -12.92
N ASP A 471 -2.07 -31.25 -13.95
CA ASP A 471 -1.17 -30.37 -14.72
C ASP A 471 -1.93 -29.42 -15.67
N GLY A 472 -3.25 -29.58 -15.82
CA GLY A 472 -4.10 -28.71 -16.65
C GLY A 472 -4.07 -27.23 -16.22
N TYR A 473 -3.72 -26.95 -14.96
CA TYR A 473 -3.40 -25.61 -14.47
C TYR A 473 -1.99 -25.17 -14.90
N THR A 474 -1.79 -24.96 -16.20
CA THR A 474 -0.86 -23.92 -16.63
C THR A 474 -1.47 -22.57 -16.27
N PHE A 475 -1.18 -22.08 -15.07
CA PHE A 475 -1.29 -20.65 -14.78
C PHE A 475 -0.39 -19.92 -15.77
N TYR A 476 -0.98 -19.44 -16.87
CA TYR A 476 -0.30 -18.50 -17.74
C TYR A 476 -0.05 -17.23 -16.92
N ASP A 477 1.16 -17.09 -16.40
CA ASP A 477 1.67 -15.83 -15.86
C ASP A 477 1.77 -14.84 -17.04
N LYS A 478 0.62 -14.22 -17.35
CA LYS A 478 0.45 -13.22 -18.39
C LYS A 478 1.14 -11.94 -17.91
N GLU A 479 2.43 -11.82 -18.16
CA GLU A 479 3.19 -10.60 -17.89
C GLU A 479 2.57 -9.41 -18.64
N ILE A 480 1.84 -8.54 -17.92
CA ILE A 480 1.51 -7.21 -18.42
C ILE A 480 2.53 -6.20 -17.93
N GLU A 481 3.13 -5.50 -18.87
CA GLU A 481 3.89 -4.27 -18.61
C GLU A 481 2.98 -3.07 -18.89
N TYR A 482 2.79 -2.20 -17.88
CA TYR A 482 2.14 -0.90 -18.06
C TYR A 482 3.17 0.21 -17.93
N GLU A 483 3.25 1.04 -18.96
CA GLU A 483 4.10 2.21 -19.06
C GLU A 483 3.20 3.45 -19.10
N GLN A 484 3.23 4.26 -18.04
CA GLN A 484 2.56 5.56 -18.06
C GLN A 484 3.38 6.53 -18.91
N LEU A 485 2.80 7.03 -20.00
CA LEU A 485 3.47 7.96 -20.91
C LEU A 485 3.21 9.43 -20.51
N ASP A 486 2.05 9.71 -19.94
CA ASP A 486 1.66 10.99 -19.33
C ASP A 486 0.53 10.76 -18.30
N ASN A 487 0.08 11.81 -17.61
CA ASN A 487 -1.06 11.80 -16.69
C ASN A 487 -2.39 11.27 -17.29
N PHE A 488 -2.47 11.14 -18.62
CA PHE A 488 -3.70 10.80 -19.36
C PHE A 488 -3.47 9.86 -20.56
N GLU A 489 -2.23 9.42 -20.81
CA GLU A 489 -1.86 8.41 -21.82
C GLU A 489 -1.11 7.25 -21.14
N GLY A 490 -1.64 6.04 -21.25
CA GLY A 490 -1.05 4.82 -20.72
C GLY A 490 -0.84 3.79 -21.84
N LYS A 491 0.31 3.11 -21.84
CA LYS A 491 0.62 2.04 -22.78
C LYS A 491 0.65 0.71 -22.03
N VAL A 492 -0.09 -0.27 -22.55
CA VAL A 492 -0.13 -1.65 -22.04
C VAL A 492 0.59 -2.53 -23.06
N THR A 493 1.55 -3.34 -22.60
CA THR A 493 2.17 -4.39 -23.40
C THR A 493 1.85 -5.72 -22.73
N ILE A 494 1.10 -6.57 -23.42
CA ILE A 494 0.73 -7.90 -22.95
C ILE A 494 1.70 -8.90 -23.58
N LYS A 495 2.56 -9.52 -22.77
CA LYS A 495 3.35 -10.69 -23.19
C LYS A 495 2.52 -11.95 -22.97
N ASN A 496 2.87 -13.02 -23.70
CA ASN A 496 2.21 -14.34 -23.60
C ASN A 496 0.68 -14.25 -23.75
N PHE A 497 0.24 -13.96 -24.99
CA PHE A 497 -1.17 -13.76 -25.30
C PHE A 497 -2.07 -14.90 -24.81
N PRO A 498 -3.25 -14.59 -24.24
CA PRO A 498 -4.27 -15.60 -24.03
C PRO A 498 -4.71 -16.21 -25.37
N THR A 499 -5.02 -17.50 -25.34
CA THR A 499 -5.64 -18.25 -26.44
C THR A 499 -7.13 -17.95 -26.62
N GLU A 500 -7.67 -17.01 -25.86
CA GLU A 500 -9.09 -16.68 -25.74
C GLU A 500 -9.28 -15.16 -25.69
N ASP A 501 -10.53 -14.71 -25.76
CA ASP A 501 -10.91 -13.31 -25.48
C ASP A 501 -10.59 -12.96 -24.00
N PHE A 502 -10.57 -11.69 -23.63
CA PHE A 502 -10.37 -11.27 -22.24
C PHE A 502 -10.82 -9.83 -21.95
N PHE A 503 -10.90 -9.47 -20.67
CA PHE A 503 -11.08 -8.10 -20.24
C PHE A 503 -9.78 -7.41 -19.82
N LEU A 504 -9.58 -6.19 -20.30
CA LEU A 504 -8.60 -5.24 -19.80
C LEU A 504 -9.28 -4.26 -18.84
N VAL A 505 -8.91 -4.26 -17.56
CA VAL A 505 -9.41 -3.28 -16.58
C VAL A 505 -8.34 -2.25 -16.28
N PHE A 506 -8.72 -0.98 -16.34
CA PHE A 506 -7.88 0.17 -16.04
C PHE A 506 -8.40 0.88 -14.79
N ASN A 507 -7.52 1.03 -13.80
CA ASN A 507 -7.85 1.47 -12.43
C ASN A 507 -8.07 3.00 -12.30
N GLU A 508 -8.78 3.57 -13.27
CA GLU A 508 -9.25 4.97 -13.26
C GLU A 508 -10.78 5.01 -13.25
N PRO A 509 -11.42 6.04 -12.65
CA PRO A 509 -12.87 6.21 -12.66
C PRO A 509 -13.46 6.14 -14.07
N PHE A 510 -14.55 5.38 -14.21
CA PHE A 510 -15.19 5.10 -15.48
C PHE A 510 -15.56 6.40 -16.20
N ASN A 511 -14.95 6.61 -17.35
CA ASN A 511 -15.14 7.81 -18.15
C ASN A 511 -15.17 7.38 -19.61
N LYS A 512 -16.33 7.51 -20.26
CA LYS A 512 -16.57 7.20 -21.69
C LYS A 512 -15.61 7.87 -22.67
N ASN A 513 -14.79 8.81 -22.19
CA ASN A 513 -13.78 9.51 -22.97
C ASN A 513 -12.40 8.84 -22.90
N PHE A 514 -12.19 7.84 -22.05
CA PHE A 514 -11.05 6.92 -22.21
C PHE A 514 -11.30 6.03 -23.43
N LEU A 515 -10.35 6.03 -24.34
CA LEU A 515 -10.36 5.28 -25.57
C LEU A 515 -9.20 4.28 -25.56
N LEU A 516 -9.48 3.04 -25.96
CA LEU A 516 -8.46 2.02 -26.15
C LEU A 516 -8.14 1.89 -27.64
N TYR A 517 -6.86 1.82 -27.98
CA TYR A 517 -6.36 1.58 -29.33
C TYR A 517 -5.53 0.30 -29.36
N LEU A 518 -5.71 -0.51 -30.42
CA LEU A 518 -5.02 -1.79 -30.60
C LEU A 518 -3.87 -1.69 -31.60
N ASN A 519 -2.84 -2.52 -31.42
CA ASN A 519 -1.73 -2.76 -32.36
C ASN A 519 -0.94 -1.49 -32.74
N PHE A 520 -0.44 -0.79 -31.72
CA PHE A 520 0.33 0.44 -31.92
C PHE A 520 1.80 0.16 -32.29
N LYS A 521 2.14 0.35 -33.57
CA LYS A 521 3.53 0.44 -34.08
C LYS A 521 3.89 1.89 -34.40
N CYS A 522 4.63 2.52 -33.49
CA CYS A 522 5.26 3.83 -33.69
C CYS A 522 6.75 3.72 -33.37
N GLU A 523 7.51 3.26 -34.36
CA GLU A 523 8.93 2.93 -34.20
C GLU A 523 9.84 4.16 -34.31
N ASN A 524 9.35 5.25 -34.91
CA ASN A 524 10.10 6.50 -35.05
C ASN A 524 9.82 7.48 -33.91
N ASN A 525 10.89 8.02 -33.32
CA ASN A 525 10.88 8.99 -32.22
C ASN A 525 10.43 10.42 -32.62
N ASP A 526 9.80 10.59 -33.78
CA ASP A 526 9.37 11.89 -34.32
C ASP A 526 8.36 12.59 -33.39
N LEU A 527 8.51 13.90 -33.26
CA LEU A 527 7.62 14.76 -32.48
C LEU A 527 6.19 14.73 -33.03
N TRP A 528 6.01 14.65 -34.35
CA TRP A 528 4.69 14.54 -34.96
C TRP A 528 4.04 13.19 -34.67
N CYS A 529 4.81 12.11 -34.77
CA CYS A 529 4.37 10.81 -34.28
C CYS A 529 3.94 10.91 -32.81
N ARG A 530 4.74 11.51 -31.91
CA ARG A 530 4.40 11.65 -30.49
C ARG A 530 3.14 12.48 -30.19
N LEU A 531 2.89 13.56 -30.94
CA LEU A 531 1.73 14.45 -30.70
C LEU A 531 0.43 13.96 -31.37
N PHE A 532 0.54 13.18 -32.45
CA PHE A 532 -0.61 12.76 -33.27
C PHE A 532 -0.80 11.23 -33.35
N LYS A 533 -0.05 10.43 -32.55
CA LYS A 533 -0.03 8.95 -32.47
C LYS A 533 -1.34 8.27 -32.87
N THR A 534 -2.40 8.64 -32.17
CA THR A 534 -3.72 7.99 -32.12
C THR A 534 -4.79 8.74 -32.92
N TRP A 535 -4.44 9.81 -33.65
CA TRP A 535 -5.40 10.56 -34.50
C TRP A 535 -5.89 9.77 -35.71
N ARG A 536 -5.02 8.92 -36.29
CA ARG A 536 -5.32 8.08 -37.44
C ARG A 536 -5.85 6.69 -37.06
N LEU A 537 -5.78 6.35 -35.78
CA LEU A 537 -6.24 5.07 -35.26
C LEU A 537 -7.73 5.17 -34.93
N LYS A 538 -8.50 4.16 -35.32
CA LYS A 538 -9.86 4.01 -34.82
C LYS A 538 -9.75 3.42 -33.41
N PRO A 539 -10.36 4.05 -32.39
CA PRO A 539 -10.44 3.43 -31.08
C PRO A 539 -11.33 2.19 -31.16
N LEU A 540 -11.19 1.29 -30.19
CA LEU A 540 -12.08 0.16 -30.01
C LEU A 540 -13.53 0.69 -29.86
N PRO A 541 -14.52 0.12 -30.58
CA PRO A 541 -15.91 0.59 -30.52
C PRO A 541 -16.48 0.65 -29.10
N GLU A 542 -17.28 1.67 -28.78
CA GLU A 542 -17.82 1.92 -27.42
C GLU A 542 -18.59 0.71 -26.86
N LYS A 543 -19.18 -0.15 -27.70
CA LYS A 543 -19.83 -1.39 -27.26
C LYS A 543 -18.90 -2.40 -26.55
N PHE A 544 -17.59 -2.25 -26.71
CA PHE A 544 -16.58 -3.03 -25.99
C PHE A 544 -16.03 -2.29 -24.77
N HIS A 545 -16.37 -1.02 -24.55
CA HIS A 545 -16.00 -0.24 -23.37
C HIS A 545 -17.13 -0.29 -22.35
N PHE A 546 -16.85 -0.89 -21.20
CA PHE A 546 -17.83 -1.10 -20.14
C PHE A 546 -17.31 -0.59 -18.79
N ARG A 547 -18.21 -0.54 -17.82
CA ARG A 547 -17.91 -0.11 -16.46
C ARG A 547 -17.54 -1.34 -15.61
N ALA A 548 -16.25 -1.65 -15.54
CA ALA A 548 -15.74 -2.69 -14.64
C ALA A 548 -15.95 -2.29 -13.17
N ASN A 549 -16.21 -3.24 -12.28
CA ASN A 549 -16.37 -3.04 -10.83
C ASN A 549 -17.35 -1.94 -10.43
N GLY A 550 -18.32 -1.56 -11.28
CA GLY A 550 -19.26 -0.48 -10.99
C GLY A 550 -18.67 0.95 -10.96
N PHE A 551 -17.36 1.13 -11.15
CA PHE A 551 -16.71 2.46 -11.18
C PHE A 551 -15.42 2.57 -12.02
N LEU A 552 -14.91 1.50 -12.64
CA LEU A 552 -13.66 1.48 -13.40
C LEU A 552 -13.88 1.40 -14.92
N ASN A 553 -12.84 1.72 -15.70
CA ASN A 553 -12.82 1.52 -17.14
C ASN A 553 -12.45 0.06 -17.46
N GLY A 554 -13.30 -0.64 -18.22
CA GLY A 554 -13.03 -2.00 -18.70
C GLY A 554 -13.22 -2.10 -20.22
N TRP A 555 -12.38 -2.87 -20.91
CA TRP A 555 -12.56 -3.18 -22.33
C TRP A 555 -12.56 -4.68 -22.61
N ILE A 556 -13.48 -5.13 -23.45
CA ILE A 556 -13.51 -6.50 -23.97
C ILE A 556 -12.53 -6.56 -25.15
N ILE A 557 -11.45 -7.32 -25.00
CA ILE A 557 -10.43 -7.52 -26.00
C ILE A 557 -10.63 -8.90 -26.60
N LYS A 558 -11.04 -8.92 -27.87
CA LYS A 558 -11.10 -10.18 -28.59
C LYS A 558 -9.73 -10.64 -29.06
N ARG A 559 -9.46 -11.94 -29.00
CA ARG A 559 -8.24 -12.58 -29.52
C ARG A 559 -7.99 -12.18 -30.97
N GLU A 560 -9.03 -12.22 -31.81
CA GLU A 560 -8.98 -11.91 -33.24
C GLU A 560 -8.54 -10.46 -33.58
N MET A 561 -8.53 -9.56 -32.59
CA MET A 561 -8.16 -8.16 -32.75
C MET A 561 -6.70 -7.85 -32.34
N LEU A 562 -5.99 -8.82 -31.76
CA LEU A 562 -4.63 -8.68 -31.26
C LEU A 562 -3.63 -9.28 -32.25
N PHE A 563 -2.78 -8.41 -32.80
CA PHE A 563 -1.68 -8.82 -33.68
C PHE A 563 -0.31 -8.60 -33.03
N ASP A 564 -0.15 -7.56 -32.19
CA ASP A 564 1.15 -7.16 -31.61
C ASP A 564 1.13 -6.95 -30.08
N GLY A 565 0.00 -7.13 -29.38
CA GLY A 565 -0.08 -7.11 -27.90
C GLY A 565 0.14 -5.73 -27.25
N LYS A 566 0.38 -4.70 -28.05
CA LYS A 566 0.55 -3.31 -27.64
C LYS A 566 -0.78 -2.59 -27.74
N LEU A 567 -1.26 -2.11 -26.59
CA LEU A 567 -2.48 -1.34 -26.43
C LEU A 567 -2.15 0.06 -25.91
N THR A 568 -2.95 1.05 -26.29
CA THR A 568 -2.82 2.43 -25.79
C THR A 568 -4.17 2.90 -25.24
N ILE A 569 -4.17 3.38 -24.00
CA ILE A 569 -5.31 4.00 -23.33
C ILE A 569 -5.08 5.51 -23.34
N GLU A 570 -6.08 6.29 -23.75
CA GLU A 570 -5.97 7.75 -23.87
C GLU A 570 -7.29 8.47 -23.52
N LEU A 571 -7.21 9.62 -22.87
CA LEU A 571 -8.38 10.49 -22.62
C LEU A 571 -8.65 11.46 -23.79
N LYS A 572 -9.71 11.19 -24.57
CA LYS A 572 -10.12 11.89 -25.81
C LYS A 572 -10.02 13.43 -25.78
N TYR A 573 -10.41 14.08 -24.68
CA TYR A 573 -10.44 15.54 -24.59
C TYR A 573 -9.07 16.19 -24.40
N GLN A 574 -8.05 15.44 -23.98
CA GLN A 574 -6.71 15.97 -23.72
C GLN A 574 -6.08 16.60 -24.98
N LYS A 575 -6.25 15.97 -26.14
CA LYS A 575 -5.81 16.53 -27.44
C LYS A 575 -6.49 17.85 -27.78
N LEU A 576 -7.80 17.94 -27.57
CA LEU A 576 -8.55 19.18 -27.83
C LEU A 576 -8.10 20.30 -26.88
N TYR A 577 -7.75 19.96 -25.64
CA TYR A 577 -7.13 20.87 -24.69
C TYR A 577 -5.75 21.36 -25.20
N TYR A 578 -4.84 20.46 -25.61
CA TYR A 578 -3.53 20.87 -26.16
C TYR A 578 -3.65 21.68 -27.46
N LEU A 579 -4.54 21.30 -28.38
CA LEU A 579 -4.83 22.10 -29.57
C LEU A 579 -5.32 23.50 -29.21
N SER A 580 -6.19 23.63 -28.20
CA SER A 580 -6.68 24.95 -27.79
C SER A 580 -5.56 25.83 -27.22
N ILE A 581 -4.66 25.26 -26.41
CA ILE A 581 -3.44 25.96 -25.94
C ILE A 581 -2.55 26.38 -27.11
N ILE A 582 -2.24 25.46 -28.03
CA ILE A 582 -1.40 25.76 -29.21
C ILE A 582 -2.05 26.85 -30.06
N SER A 583 -3.38 26.80 -30.26
CA SER A 583 -4.13 27.81 -31.00
C SER A 583 -4.12 29.17 -30.31
N ILE A 584 -4.24 29.21 -28.97
CA ILE A 584 -4.16 30.46 -28.20
C ILE A 584 -2.76 31.07 -28.31
N ILE A 585 -1.70 30.25 -28.20
CA ILE A 585 -0.31 30.70 -28.37
C ILE A 585 -0.08 31.21 -29.79
N ALA A 586 -0.52 30.48 -30.81
CA ALA A 586 -0.39 30.89 -32.22
C ALA A 586 -1.15 32.20 -32.51
N MET A 587 -2.38 32.34 -32.02
CA MET A 587 -3.17 33.57 -32.14
C MET A 587 -2.47 34.75 -31.44
N PHE A 588 -1.91 34.55 -30.25
CA PHE A 588 -1.15 35.57 -29.53
C PHE A 588 0.11 36.01 -30.29
N PHE A 589 0.85 35.06 -30.89
CA PHE A 589 1.97 35.37 -31.78
C PHE A 589 1.54 36.14 -33.03
N LEU A 590 0.41 35.79 -33.66
CA LEU A 590 -0.14 36.52 -34.80
C LEU A 590 -0.55 37.95 -34.42
N ILE A 591 -1.16 38.16 -33.26
CA ILE A 591 -1.50 39.50 -32.74
C ILE A 591 -0.23 40.33 -32.50
N ILE A 592 0.82 39.74 -31.93
CA ILE A 592 2.13 40.40 -31.74
C ILE A 592 2.75 40.77 -33.10
N MET A 593 2.78 39.83 -34.04
CA MET A 593 3.32 40.07 -35.39
C MET A 593 2.55 41.19 -36.10
N PHE A 594 1.22 41.19 -36.02
CA PHE A 594 0.38 42.25 -36.59
C PHE A 594 0.62 43.61 -35.92
N ALA A 595 0.75 43.65 -34.59
CA ALA A 595 1.05 44.87 -33.84
C ALA A 595 2.44 45.43 -34.16
N LEU A 596 3.45 44.56 -34.31
CA LEU A 596 4.80 44.92 -34.74
C LEU A 596 4.78 45.43 -36.19
N HIS A 597 4.13 44.71 -37.10
CA HIS A 597 4.00 45.08 -38.51
C HIS A 597 3.33 46.45 -38.68
N LYS A 598 2.19 46.69 -38.02
CA LYS A 598 1.50 48.00 -38.01
C LYS A 598 2.42 49.11 -37.47
N LYS A 599 3.21 48.84 -36.44
CA LYS A 599 4.13 49.80 -35.83
C LYS A 599 5.39 50.07 -36.66
N ILE A 600 5.82 49.12 -37.48
CA ILE A 600 6.95 49.25 -38.41
C ILE A 600 6.51 49.97 -39.69
N ILE A 601 5.29 49.74 -40.19
CA ILE A 601 4.80 50.30 -41.46
C ILE A 601 4.13 51.67 -41.31
N ASN A 602 3.32 51.93 -40.27
CA ASN A 602 2.70 53.26 -40.10
C ASN A 602 3.67 54.47 -40.09
N PRO A 603 4.91 54.42 -39.54
CA PRO A 603 5.81 55.57 -39.63
C PRO A 603 6.23 55.91 -41.07
N PHE A 604 6.15 54.99 -42.03
CA PHE A 604 6.38 55.29 -43.45
C PHE A 604 5.18 55.97 -44.13
N ASN A 605 3.96 55.76 -43.62
CA ASN A 605 2.74 56.40 -44.14
C ASN A 605 2.47 57.79 -43.53
N HIS A 606 3.14 58.17 -42.44
CA HIS A 606 3.00 59.51 -41.86
C HIS A 606 3.79 60.56 -42.64
N LYS A 607 3.20 61.00 -43.76
CA LYS A 607 3.56 62.20 -44.53
C LYS A 607 5.07 62.35 -44.79
N ILE A 608 5.53 61.77 -45.90
CA ILE A 608 6.40 62.54 -46.80
C ILE A 608 5.59 63.77 -47.23
N SER A 609 5.73 64.84 -46.44
CA SER A 609 5.13 66.13 -46.70
C SER A 609 5.81 66.73 -47.93
N PHE A 610 5.19 66.52 -49.10
CA PHE A 610 5.60 67.09 -50.40
C PHE A 610 5.82 68.62 -50.36
N LYS A 611 5.31 69.30 -49.32
CA LYS A 611 5.61 70.71 -49.00
C LYS A 611 7.10 71.05 -48.81
N LYS A 612 8.01 70.07 -48.64
CA LYS A 612 9.47 70.31 -48.60
C LYS A 612 10.22 69.92 -49.89
N LEU A 613 9.55 69.28 -50.84
CA LEU A 613 10.09 68.98 -52.18
C LEU A 613 9.78 70.10 -53.19
N LYS A 614 8.70 70.86 -52.95
CA LYS A 614 8.31 72.05 -53.74
C LYS A 614 9.04 73.36 -53.35
N SER A 615 10.23 73.21 -52.74
CA SER A 615 11.20 74.28 -52.48
C SER A 615 12.63 73.84 -52.84
N MET A 616 12.75 72.76 -53.62
CA MET A 616 13.98 72.25 -54.23
C MET A 616 13.82 72.05 -55.76
N PHE A 617 12.61 72.32 -56.26
CA PHE A 617 12.24 72.69 -57.62
C PHE A 617 11.29 73.90 -57.49
#